data_AF-C1FGA8-F1
#
_entry.id   AF-C1FGA8-F1
#
_cell.length_a   1.000
_cell.length_b   1.000
_cell.length_c   1.000
_cell.angle_alpha   90.00
_cell.angle_beta   90.00
_cell.angle_gamma   90.00
#
_symmetry.space_group_name_H-M   'P 1'
#
loop_
_entity.id
_entity.type
_entity.pdbx_description
1 polymer ?
#
loop_
_entity_poly.entity_id
_entity_poly.type
_entity_poly.pdbx_seq_one_letter_code
_entity_poly.pdbx_strand_id
1 'polypeptide(L)' 'MAPQQSIDPQMAAFLEEEKRKAMFNEVVAKLADVCFDKCVSKPGASLDRYESACLSQCALRYLETGQLIMSRISGGSMN' A
#
# COMPACT_ATOMS: atom_id res chain seq x y z
N MET A 1 0.80 34.38 -5.16
CA MET A 1 0.35 33.31 -6.07
C MET A 1 1.55 32.94 -6.92
N ALA A 2 2.16 31.77 -6.69
CA ALA A 2 3.35 31.34 -7.45
C ALA A 2 2.99 31.20 -8.95
N PRO A 3 3.89 31.55 -9.88
CA PRO A 3 3.59 31.51 -11.31
C PRO A 3 3.34 30.06 -11.74
N GLN A 4 2.31 29.86 -12.56
CA GLN A 4 2.04 28.58 -13.23
C GLN A 4 3.18 28.31 -14.22
N GLN A 5 4.23 27.63 -13.74
CA GLN A 5 5.25 27.06 -14.60
C GLN A 5 4.59 25.94 -15.39
N SER A 6 4.60 26.04 -16.72
CA SER A 6 4.23 24.96 -17.62
C SER A 6 5.05 23.73 -17.24
N ILE A 7 4.42 22.73 -16.64
CA ILE A 7 5.08 21.47 -16.28
C ILE A 7 5.49 20.83 -17.61
N ASP A 8 6.80 20.77 -17.84
CA ASP A 8 7.37 20.08 -19.00
C ASP A 8 6.87 18.61 -19.04
N PRO A 9 6.44 18.07 -20.19
CA PRO A 9 5.89 16.72 -20.28
C PRO A 9 6.83 15.62 -19.74
N GLN A 10 8.15 15.80 -19.88
CA GLN A 10 9.14 14.87 -19.33
C GLN A 10 9.15 14.95 -17.79
N MET A 11 9.05 16.17 -17.25
CA MET A 11 8.94 16.39 -15.80
C MET A 11 7.63 15.80 -15.25
N ALA A 12 6.50 15.95 -15.96
CA ALA A 12 5.23 15.37 -15.57
C ALA A 12 5.31 13.83 -15.49
N ALA A 13 5.93 13.19 -16.49
CA ALA A 13 6.12 11.74 -16.51
C ALA A 13 6.99 11.25 -15.34
N PHE A 14 8.09 11.95 -15.07
CA PHE A 14 8.97 11.64 -13.94
C PHE A 14 8.23 11.76 -12.60
N LEU A 15 7.45 12.83 -12.41
CA LEU A 15 6.67 13.04 -11.18
C LEU A 15 5.64 11.93 -10.96
N GLU A 16 4.94 11.48 -12.01
CA GLU A 16 4.00 10.36 -11.89
C GLU A 16 4.70 9.03 -11.55
N GLU A 17 5.88 8.79 -12.11
CA GLU A 17 6.67 7.60 -11.76
C GLU A 17 7.09 7.61 -10.28
N GLU A 18 7.65 8.73 -9.81
CA GLU A 18 8.07 8.87 -8.41
C GLU A 18 6.89 8.82 -7.45
N LYS A 19 5.76 9.42 -7.81
CA LYS A 19 4.52 9.30 -7.04
C LYS A 19 4.08 7.85 -6.93
N ARG A 20 4.11 7.07 -8.02
CA ARG A 20 3.78 5.64 -7.98
C ARG A 20 4.71 4.86 -7.05
N LYS A 21 6.02 5.14 -7.08
CA LYS A 21 7.00 4.52 -6.17
C LYS A 21 6.72 4.89 -4.71
N ALA A 22 6.44 6.17 -4.43
CA ALA A 22 6.14 6.64 -3.09
C ALA A 22 4.87 5.96 -2.53
N MET A 23 3.79 5.91 -3.32
CA MET A 23 2.56 5.21 -2.94
C MET A 23 2.80 3.72 -2.66
N PHE A 24 3.59 3.05 -3.50
CA PHE A 24 3.94 1.64 -3.28
C PHE A 24 4.70 1.45 -1.96
N ASN A 25 5.71 2.29 -1.69
CA ASN A 25 6.49 2.22 -0.47
C ASN A 25 5.62 2.48 0.77
N GLU A 26 4.66 3.41 0.69
CA GLU A 26 3.71 3.66 1.77
C GLU A 26 2.85 2.43 2.05
N VAL A 27 2.33 1.76 1.01
CA VAL A 27 1.55 0.52 1.17
C VAL A 27 2.41 -0.58 1.78
N VAL A 28 3.64 -0.77 1.32
CA VAL A 28 4.57 -1.77 1.89
C VAL A 28 4.84 -1.48 3.37
N ALA A 29 5.10 -0.23 3.73
CA ALA A 29 5.33 0.16 5.12
C ALA A 29 4.10 -0.12 6.00
N LYS A 30 2.89 0.19 5.52
CA LYS A 30 1.65 -0.10 6.24
C LYS A 30 1.38 -1.59 6.39
N LEU A 31 1.66 -2.38 5.36
CA LEU A 31 1.56 -3.84 5.44
C LEU A 31 2.55 -4.42 6.46
N ALA A 32 3.80 -3.94 6.45
CA ALA A 32 4.82 -4.37 7.39
C ALA A 32 4.38 -4.10 8.84
N ASP A 33 3.91 -2.89 9.14
CA ASP A 33 3.43 -2.47 10.45
C ASP A 33 2.22 -3.31 10.92
N VAL A 34 1.13 -3.28 10.15
CA VAL A 34 -0.13 -3.94 10.51
C VAL A 34 0.00 -5.45 10.59
N CYS A 35 0.71 -6.07 9.66
CA CYS A 35 0.84 -7.53 9.63
C CYS A 35 1.88 -8.04 10.63
N PHE A 36 2.90 -7.25 10.98
CA PHE A 36 3.79 -7.60 12.07
C PHE A 36 3.03 -7.70 13.39
N ASP A 37 2.27 -6.66 13.74
CA ASP A 37 1.47 -6.63 14.98
C ASP A 37 0.45 -7.77 15.07
N LYS A 38 -0.11 -8.20 13.93
CA LYS A 38 -1.13 -9.25 13.89
C LYS A 38 -0.56 -10.67 13.88
N CYS A 39 0.59 -10.88 13.26
CA CYS A 39 1.08 -12.21 12.93
C CYS A 39 2.35 -12.61 13.68
N VAL A 40 3.17 -11.68 14.14
CA VAL A 40 4.47 -11.96 14.77
C VAL A 40 4.33 -11.85 16.27
N SER A 41 4.12 -12.99 16.93
CA SER A 41 3.97 -13.03 18.40
C SER A 41 5.31 -13.13 19.14
N LYS A 42 6.33 -13.72 18.49
CA LYS A 42 7.65 -13.91 19.06
C LYS A 42 8.71 -13.57 18.00
N PRO A 43 9.19 -12.31 17.97
CA PRO A 43 10.24 -11.91 17.04
C PRO A 43 11.48 -12.81 17.18
N GLY A 44 11.97 -13.30 16.06
CA GLY A 44 13.14 -14.19 15.98
C GLY A 44 13.93 -13.95 14.71
N ALA A 45 15.03 -14.68 14.55
CA ALA A 45 15.89 -14.58 13.36
C ALA A 45 15.23 -15.14 12.07
N SER A 46 14.14 -15.89 12.22
CA SER A 46 13.38 -16.50 11.12
C SER A 46 11.90 -16.56 11.49
N LEU A 47 11.05 -16.46 10.48
CA LEU A 47 9.61 -16.70 10.62
C LEU A 47 9.33 -18.19 10.71
N ASP A 48 8.45 -18.59 11.62
CA ASP A 48 7.94 -19.95 11.62
C ASP A 48 6.89 -20.17 10.51
N ARG A 49 6.41 -21.41 10.36
CA ARG A 49 5.43 -21.78 9.35
C ARG A 49 4.09 -21.05 9.53
N TYR A 50 3.68 -20.81 10.77
CA TYR A 50 2.45 -20.11 11.09
C TYR A 50 2.57 -18.62 10.78
N GLU A 51 3.65 -17.97 11.23
CA GLU A 51 3.94 -16.56 10.98
C GLU A 51 4.00 -16.28 9.46
N SER A 52 4.71 -17.12 8.71
CA SER A 52 4.81 -17.00 7.24
C SER A 52 3.45 -17.10 6.54
N ALA A 53 2.62 -18.07 6.95
CA ALA A 53 1.28 -18.25 6.41
C ALA A 53 0.33 -17.11 6.83
N CYS A 54 0.45 -16.62 8.06
CA CYS A 54 -0.32 -15.50 8.58
C CYS A 54 0.00 -14.21 7.83
N LEU A 55 1.29 -13.86 7.68
CA LEU A 55 1.72 -12.66 6.97
C LEU A 55 1.21 -12.61 5.53
N SER A 56 1.27 -13.74 4.83
CA SER A 56 0.77 -13.86 3.45
C SER A 56 -0.74 -13.60 3.36
N GLN A 57 -1.52 -14.16 4.30
CA GLN A 57 -2.96 -13.94 4.36
C GLN A 57 -3.32 -12.53 4.83
N CYS A 58 -2.58 -11.99 5.80
CA CYS A 58 -2.79 -10.63 6.31
C CYS A 58 -2.61 -9.61 5.19
N ALA A 59 -1.53 -9.70 4.42
CA ALA A 59 -1.29 -8.78 3.31
C ALA A 59 -2.39 -8.83 2.25
N LEU A 60 -2.83 -10.05 1.87
CA LEU A 60 -3.94 -10.23 0.94
C LEU A 60 -5.24 -9.61 1.46
N ARG A 61 -5.61 -9.90 2.72
CA ARG A 61 -6.83 -9.37 3.35
C ARG A 61 -6.79 -7.85 3.50
N TYR A 62 -5.63 -7.28 3.81
CA TYR A 62 -5.48 -5.83 3.94
C TYR A 62 -5.76 -5.13 2.61
N LEU A 63 -5.19 -5.64 1.51
CA LEU A 63 -5.41 -5.08 0.17
C LEU A 63 -6.85 -5.23 -0.30
N GLU A 64 -7.47 -6.41 -0.13
CA GLU A 64 -8.88 -6.64 -0.49
C GLU A 64 -9.82 -5.74 0.30
N THR A 65 -9.59 -5.61 1.62
CA THR A 65 -10.39 -4.72 2.47
C THR A 65 -10.20 -3.26 2.06
N GLY A 66 -8.97 -2.85 1.74
CA GLY A 66 -8.68 -1.52 1.23
C GLY A 66 -9.42 -1.22 -0.07
N GLN A 67 -9.42 -2.15 -1.03
CA GLN A 67 -10.17 -2.02 -2.29
C GLN A 67 -11.68 -1.91 -2.06
N LEU A 68 -12.23 -2.73 -1.17
CA LEU A 68 -13.64 -2.67 -0.81
C LEU A 68 -13.99 -1.30 -0.21
N ILE A 69 -13.20 -0.80 0.75
CA ILE A 69 -13.41 0.51 1.37
C ILE A 69 -13.33 1.62 0.32
N MET A 70 -12.31 1.60 -0.55
CA MET A 70 -12.17 2.58 -1.63
C MET A 70 -13.38 2.59 -2.56
N SER A 71 -13.88 1.42 -2.96
CA SER A 71 -15.08 1.28 -3.79
C SER A 71 -16.34 1.88 -3.13
N ARG A 72 -16.46 1.75 -1.81
CA ARG A 72 -17.58 2.35 -1.06
C ARG A 72 -17.45 3.88 -0.95
N ILE A 73 -16.24 4.38 -0.71
CA ILE A 73 -15.99 5.82 -0.57
C ILE A 73 -16.16 6.56 -1.90
N SER A 74 -15.79 5.95 -3.02
CA SER A 74 -15.94 6.56 -4.35
C SER A 74 -17.38 6.56 -4.89
N GLY A 75 -18.37 6.11 -4.10
CA GLY A 75 -19.78 6.16 -4.46
C GLY A 75 -20.30 4.97 -5.25
N GLY A 76 -19.65 3.80 -5.15
CA GLY A 76 -20.24 2.48 -5.45
C GLY A 76 -21.20 2.43 -6.65
N SER A 77 -20.67 2.56 -7.87
CA SER A 77 -21.34 2.07 -9.09
C SER A 77 -20.42 1.08 -9.78
N MET A 78 -20.31 -0.12 -9.21
CA MET A 78 -19.87 -1.30 -9.93
C MET A 78 -21.13 -2.15 -10.16
N ASN A 79 -21.55 -2.26 -11.43
CA ASN A 79 -22.42 -3.34 -11.88
C ASN A 79 -21.71 -4.69 -11.67
#